data_AF-A0A6N7I0D5-F1
#
_entry.id   AF-A0A6N7I0D5-F1
#
_cell.length_a   1.000
_cell.length_b   1.000
_cell.length_c   1.000
_cell.angle_alpha   90.00
_cell.angle_beta   90.00
_cell.angle_gamma   90.00
#
_symmetry.space_group_name_H-M   'P 1'
#
loop_
_entity.id
_entity.type
_entity.pdbx_description
1 polymer ?
#
loop_
_entity_poly.entity_id
_entity_poly.type
_entity_poly.pdbx_seq_one_letter_code
_entity_poly.pdbx_strand_id
1 'polypeptide(L)' 'GEADVVDYRTLQQLDLDRYAQLAASLIEHGIWVANRGVWYVSASHGPDELDAALTRFGKTLTDWA' A
#
# COMPACT_ATOMS: atom_id res chain seq x y z
N GLY A 1 9.71 -3.82 -8.82
CA GLY A 1 9.14 -2.70 -9.58
C GLY A 1 10.27 -1.75 -9.87
N GLU A 2 10.66 -1.61 -11.12
CA GLU A 2 11.85 -0.84 -11.54
C GLU A 2 11.50 0.45 -12.29
N ALA A 3 10.21 0.76 -12.47
CA ALA A 3 9.76 1.95 -13.17
C ALA A 3 9.33 3.03 -12.18
N ASP A 4 9.96 4.19 -12.25
CA ASP A 4 9.52 5.38 -11.54
C ASP A 4 8.12 5.79 -12.02
N VAL A 5 7.19 6.01 -11.08
CA VAL A 5 5.86 6.53 -11.37
C VAL A 5 5.97 8.05 -11.48
N VAL A 6 6.10 8.56 -12.70
CA VAL A 6 6.25 9.99 -12.97
C VAL A 6 4.94 10.67 -13.34
N ASP A 7 3.88 9.92 -13.67
CA ASP A 7 2.54 10.44 -13.88
C ASP A 7 1.42 9.40 -13.63
N TYR A 8 0.17 9.86 -13.52
CA TYR A 8 -0.99 8.99 -13.29
C TYR A 8 -1.22 7.94 -14.40
N ARG A 9 -0.76 8.19 -15.63
CA ARG A 9 -0.92 7.25 -16.76
C ARG A 9 0.01 6.06 -16.60
N THR A 10 1.23 6.29 -16.11
CA THR A 10 2.19 5.21 -15.82
C THR A 10 1.72 4.27 -14.70
N LEU A 11 0.89 4.77 -13.77
CA LEU A 11 0.23 3.97 -12.74
C LEU A 11 -0.70 2.90 -13.32
N GLN A 12 -1.37 3.18 -14.44
CA GLN A 12 -2.25 2.20 -15.10
C GLN A 12 -1.49 1.12 -15.87
N GLN A 13 -0.17 1.26 -16.05
CA GLN A 13 0.68 0.26 -16.69
C GLN A 13 1.22 -0.77 -15.70
N LEU A 14 0.99 -0.57 -14.39
CA LEU A 14 1.32 -1.53 -13.35
C LEU A 14 0.31 -2.68 -13.33
N ASP A 15 0.71 -3.79 -12.73
CA ASP A 15 -0.17 -4.94 -12.50
C ASP A 15 -1.20 -4.61 -11.42
N LEU A 16 -2.31 -4.01 -11.85
CA LEU A 16 -3.40 -3.55 -10.97
C LEU A 16 -4.15 -4.72 -10.32
N ASP A 17 -4.22 -5.87 -10.99
CA ASP A 17 -4.89 -7.06 -10.45
C ASP A 17 -4.08 -7.64 -9.28
N ARG A 18 -2.75 -7.75 -9.45
CA ARG A 18 -1.86 -8.18 -8.38
C ARG A 18 -1.84 -7.16 -7.24
N TYR A 19 -1.89 -5.86 -7.55
CA TYR A 19 -2.02 -4.84 -6.51
C TYR A 19 -3.36 -4.96 -5.76
N ALA A 20 -4.48 -5.21 -6.45
CA ALA A 20 -5.78 -5.36 -5.81
C ALA A 20 -5.80 -6.55 -4.83
N GLN A 21 -5.12 -7.64 -5.14
CA GLN A 21 -4.94 -8.78 -4.24
C GLN A 21 -4.10 -8.41 -3.01
N LEU A 22 -2.99 -7.70 -3.21
CA LEU A 22 -2.17 -7.18 -2.10
C LEU A 22 -2.97 -6.19 -1.22
N ALA A 23 -3.78 -5.33 -1.83
CA ALA A 23 -4.61 -4.36 -1.12
C ALA A 23 -5.62 -5.04 -0.18
N ALA A 24 -6.21 -6.16 -0.60
CA ALA A 24 -7.06 -6.96 0.29
C ALA A 24 -6.29 -7.46 1.52
N SER A 25 -5.08 -8.00 1.32
CA SER A 25 -4.25 -8.49 2.43
C SER A 25 -3.78 -7.36 3.37
N LEU A 26 -3.47 -6.17 2.84
CA LEU A 26 -3.15 -4.99 3.64
C LEU A 26 -4.32 -4.57 4.55
N ILE A 27 -5.55 -4.59 4.01
CA ILE A 27 -6.75 -4.26 4.78
C ILE A 27 -6.98 -5.28 5.89
N GLU A 28 -6.80 -6.58 5.63
CA GLU A 28 -6.89 -7.64 6.65
C GLU A 28 -5.87 -7.44 7.79
N HIS A 29 -4.71 -6.88 7.48
CA HIS A 29 -3.68 -6.54 8.47
C HIS A 29 -3.87 -5.17 9.14
N GLY A 30 -4.97 -4.48 8.85
CA GLY A 30 -5.33 -3.21 9.48
C GLY A 30 -4.73 -1.98 8.81
N ILE A 31 -4.30 -2.07 7.55
CA ILE A 31 -3.85 -0.92 6.76
C ILE A 31 -4.91 -0.59 5.71
N TRP A 32 -5.53 0.58 5.85
CA TRP A 32 -6.57 1.01 4.93
C TRP A 32 -5.98 1.69 3.69
N VAL A 33 -6.24 1.11 2.52
CA VAL A 33 -5.70 1.58 1.23
C VAL A 33 -6.78 1.56 0.15
N ALA A 34 -6.64 2.40 -0.87
CA ALA A 34 -7.48 2.27 -2.05
C ALA A 34 -6.93 1.15 -2.96
N ASN A 35 -7.82 0.33 -3.53
CA ASN A 35 -7.48 -0.76 -4.47
C ASN A 35 -6.76 -0.30 -5.75
N ARG A 36 -6.62 1.02 -5.97
CA ARG A 36 -5.96 1.62 -7.14
C ARG A 36 -4.55 2.16 -6.86
N GLY A 37 -3.91 1.77 -5.76
CA GLY A 37 -2.53 2.19 -5.47
C GLY A 37 -2.39 3.49 -4.68
N VAL A 38 -3.49 4.10 -4.22
CA VAL A 38 -3.44 5.42 -3.56
C VAL A 38 -3.62 5.28 -2.05
N TRP A 39 -2.72 5.92 -1.31
CA TRP A 39 -2.70 5.97 0.15
C TRP A 39 -2.91 7.41 0.59
N TYR A 40 -3.64 7.60 1.68
CA TYR A 40 -3.90 8.93 2.23
C TYR A 40 -3.24 9.05 3.60
N VAL A 41 -2.47 10.11 3.77
CA VAL A 41 -1.93 10.53 5.07
C VAL A 41 -2.49 11.90 5.40
N SER A 42 -3.00 12.08 6.61
CA SER A 42 -3.38 13.38 7.17
C SER A 42 -2.32 13.93 8.11
N ALA A 43 -2.39 15.24 8.39
CA ALA A 43 -1.57 15.91 9.40
C ALA A 43 -1.72 15.34 10.83
N SER A 44 -2.76 14.54 11.08
CA SER A 44 -2.96 13.83 12.35
C SER A 44 -2.07 12.58 12.51
N HIS A 45 -1.45 12.07 11.44
CA HIS A 45 -0.52 10.94 11.58
C HIS A 45 0.84 11.45 12.02
N GLY A 46 1.31 10.95 13.16
CA GLY A 46 2.63 11.18 13.68
C GLY A 46 3.55 9.96 13.48
N PRO A 47 4.72 9.98 14.14
CA PRO A 47 5.68 8.88 14.10
C PRO A 47 5.08 7.54 14.53
N ASP A 48 4.25 7.54 15.57
CA ASP A 48 3.66 6.31 16.13
C ASP A 48 2.71 5.62 15.14
N GLU A 49 1.86 6.39 14.46
CA GLU A 49 0.99 5.85 13.41
C GLU A 49 1.80 5.32 12.21
N LEU A 50 2.90 6.00 11.85
CA LEU A 50 3.79 5.56 10.77
C LEU A 50 4.49 4.24 11.14
N ASP A 51 5.06 4.13 12.33
CA ASP A 51 5.71 2.91 12.80
C ASP A 51 4.74 1.73 12.87
N ALA A 52 3.51 1.99 13.32
CA ALA A 52 2.47 0.98 13.37
C ALA A 52 2.04 0.54 11.95
N ALA A 53 1.99 1.46 10.98
CA ALA A 53 1.72 1.14 9.58
C ALA A 53 2.87 0.32 8.95
N LEU A 54 4.13 0.71 9.17
CA LEU A 54 5.30 -0.02 8.68
C LEU A 54 5.41 -1.43 9.26
N THR A 55 5.13 -1.58 10.56
CA THR A 55 5.12 -2.88 11.24
C THR A 55 4.08 -3.81 10.62
N ARG A 56 2.85 -3.33 10.43
CA ARG A 56 1.77 -4.11 9.79
C ARG A 56 2.11 -4.44 8.35
N PHE A 57 2.71 -3.51 7.61
CA PHE A 57 3.09 -3.69 6.22
C PHE A 57 4.13 -4.80 6.07
N GLY A 58 5.18 -4.79 6.91
CA GLY A 58 6.19 -5.84 6.93
C GLY A 58 5.59 -7.22 7.25
N LYS A 59 4.63 -7.26 8.19
CA LYS A 59 3.88 -8.49 8.49
C LYS A 59 3.06 -8.97 7.28
N THR A 60 2.30 -8.09 6.63
CA THR A 60 1.53 -8.44 5.43
C THR A 60 2.41 -9.04 4.34
N LEU A 61 3.58 -8.45 4.07
CA LEU A 61 4.48 -8.97 3.03
C LEU A 61 5.08 -10.34 3.38
N THR A 62 5.26 -10.63 4.67
CA THR A 62 5.72 -11.95 5.13
C THR A 62 4.61 -12.99 5.00
N ASP A 63 3.37 -12.62 5.32
CA ASP A 63 2.23 -13.54 5.33
C ASP A 63 1.59 -13.72 3.94
N TRP A 64 1.82 -12.80 3.00
CA TRP A 64 1.31 -12.84 1.60
C TRP A 64 2.21 -13.63 0.64
N ALA A 65 3.47 -13.91 1.03
CA ALA A 65 4.44 -14.68 0.24
C ALA A 65 4.05 -16.15 0.10
#